data_AF-A0A445LL22-F1
#
_entry.id   AF-A0A445LL22-F1
#
_cell.length_a   1.000
_cell.length_b   1.000
_cell.length_c   1.000
_cell.angle_alpha   90.00
_cell.angle_beta   90.00
_cell.angle_gamma   90.00
#
_symmetry.space_group_name_H-M   'P 1'
#
loop_
_entity.id
_entity.type
_entity.pdbx_description
1 polymer ?
#
loop_
_entity_poly.entity_id
_entity_poly.type
_entity_poly.pdbx_seq_one_letter_code
_entity_poly.pdbx_strand_id
1 'polypeptide(L)'
;LYLSASPFPSWHFFLVFSIFREKDPKEEKRKNNNAYIYWSRRMGDNKDRDFFSHKFPTTSQVMEEMKELWGMALPITAMNMLVFVRAVVSVLFLGRLGSLELAGGALSIGFTNITGYSVLVGLAAGLEPVCSQAYGSKNWDLLSLSLQRMVLILLMAIVPISLLWLNLERIMLFMGQDSAITGMASLYCFYSLPDLLTNTLLQPLRVFLRSQKVTKPMMYCSLVAVLFHVPLNYLLVVVMGLGVPGVAMASVMTNLNMVVLMAGYVCVCRKREVVVKWGCWGVGGGVVCSGLGQLMGFAVPSCLMICLEWWWYEIVTVLAGYLPRPTLAVAATGILIQTTSMMYTVPMALAGCVSARVGNELGAGKPYKAKLAAVVALGCAFVIGFINVTWTVILGQRWAGLFTNDEPVKALVASVMPIMGLCELGNCPQTTGCGILRGMARPGIGAHINLGSFYFVGTPVAVGLAFWFKVGFSGLWFGLLSAQVACAVSILYVVLVRTDWEAEALKAEKLTRIEMGSCNGLRNKENERDEERKGLLVNGNGNNKDDIC
;
A
#
# COMPACT_ATOMS: atom_id res chain seq x y z
N LEU A 1 38.99 17.44 -29.74
CA LEU A 1 38.22 18.64 -30.14
C LEU A 1 37.78 19.34 -28.86
N TYR A 2 38.41 20.49 -28.59
CA TYR A 2 38.13 21.37 -27.46
C TYR A 2 36.70 21.90 -27.54
N LEU A 3 35.90 21.75 -26.49
CA LEU A 3 34.72 22.58 -26.22
C LEU A 3 34.51 22.71 -24.71
N SER A 4 35.10 23.79 -24.17
CA SER A 4 34.49 24.77 -23.27
C SER A 4 33.43 24.30 -22.26
N ALA A 5 33.81 24.34 -20.99
CA ALA A 5 32.91 24.34 -19.84
C ALA A 5 31.97 25.55 -19.84
N SER A 6 30.68 25.31 -19.55
CA SER A 6 29.71 26.35 -19.16
C SER A 6 28.88 25.82 -17.98
N PRO A 7 28.47 26.68 -17.03
CA PRO A 7 27.97 26.26 -15.73
C PRO A 7 26.52 25.78 -15.81
N PHE A 8 26.22 24.69 -15.11
CA PHE A 8 24.87 24.16 -14.87
C PHE A 8 23.95 25.27 -14.34
N PRO A 9 22.83 25.59 -15.02
CA PRO A 9 21.87 26.55 -14.49
C PRO A 9 20.79 25.79 -13.69
N SER A 10 20.40 26.38 -12.55
CA SER A 10 19.52 25.92 -11.47
C SER A 10 18.05 25.64 -11.84
N TRP A 11 17.76 25.25 -13.09
CA TRP A 11 16.39 25.13 -13.63
C TRP A 11 15.74 23.75 -13.47
N HIS A 12 16.49 22.71 -13.12
CA HIS A 12 15.92 21.36 -12.99
C HIS A 12 15.00 21.18 -11.77
N PHE A 13 15.16 21.99 -10.72
CA PHE A 13 14.28 21.92 -9.54
C PHE A 13 12.88 22.51 -9.80
N PHE A 14 12.77 23.50 -10.69
CA PHE A 14 11.48 24.13 -11.01
C PHE A 14 10.62 23.29 -11.95
N LEU A 15 11.23 22.45 -12.80
CA LEU A 15 10.50 21.62 -13.76
C LEU A 15 9.65 20.52 -13.10
N VAL A 16 10.11 19.97 -11.96
CA VAL A 16 9.32 19.02 -11.16
C VAL A 16 8.07 19.70 -10.60
N PHE A 17 8.15 20.96 -10.16
CA PHE A 17 6.99 21.69 -9.64
C PHE A 17 6.03 22.17 -10.73
N SER A 18 6.53 22.47 -11.94
CA SER A 18 5.72 22.94 -13.06
C SER A 18 4.74 21.90 -13.62
N ILE A 19 5.01 20.60 -13.43
CA ILE A 19 4.18 19.51 -13.97
C ILE A 19 2.93 19.25 -13.08
N PHE A 20 2.90 19.76 -11.85
CA PHE A 20 1.83 19.48 -10.88
C PHE A 20 0.91 20.68 -10.67
N ARG A 21 0.26 21.13 -11.76
CA ARG A 21 -0.75 22.19 -11.69
C ARG A 21 -2.08 21.62 -11.18
N GLU A 22 -2.21 21.53 -9.86
CA GLU A 22 -3.52 21.50 -9.21
C GLU A 22 -4.24 22.84 -9.47
N LYS A 23 -5.57 22.80 -9.65
CA LYS A 23 -6.38 24.03 -9.64
C LYS A 23 -6.12 24.76 -8.32
N ASP A 24 -5.98 26.08 -8.36
CA ASP A 24 -5.64 26.87 -7.17
C ASP A 24 -6.69 26.61 -6.07
N PRO A 25 -6.30 26.16 -4.86
CA PRO A 25 -7.22 25.93 -3.75
C PRO A 25 -8.09 27.18 -3.44
N LYS A 26 -7.57 28.38 -3.70
CA LYS A 26 -8.31 29.64 -3.55
C LYS A 26 -9.42 29.82 -4.60
N GLU A 27 -9.26 29.24 -5.78
CA GLU A 27 -10.24 29.25 -6.87
C GLU A 27 -11.40 28.27 -6.58
N GLU A 28 -11.11 27.13 -5.95
CA GLU A 28 -12.12 26.17 -5.48
C GLU A 28 -12.90 26.71 -4.26
N LYS A 29 -12.21 27.43 -3.36
CA LYS A 29 -12.82 28.19 -2.25
C LYS A 29 -13.79 29.27 -2.74
N ARG A 30 -13.46 29.96 -3.86
CA ARG A 30 -14.36 30.91 -4.54
C ARG A 30 -15.59 30.24 -5.15
N LYS A 31 -15.48 29.01 -5.67
CA LYS A 31 -16.61 28.27 -6.27
C LYS A 31 -17.59 27.69 -5.25
N ASN A 32 -17.16 27.44 -4.01
CA ASN A 32 -17.98 26.83 -2.96
C ASN A 32 -18.45 27.80 -1.85
N ASN A 33 -18.48 29.10 -2.13
CA ASN A 33 -18.77 30.14 -1.13
C ASN A 33 -20.12 29.95 -0.42
N ASN A 34 -21.14 29.43 -1.11
CA ASN A 34 -22.45 29.14 -0.51
C ASN A 34 -22.42 27.94 0.45
N ALA A 35 -21.58 26.94 0.20
CA ALA A 35 -21.40 25.80 1.11
C ALA A 35 -20.63 26.21 2.36
N TYR A 36 -19.62 27.08 2.22
CA TYR A 36 -18.88 27.65 3.34
C TYR A 36 -19.77 28.51 4.25
N ILE A 37 -20.62 29.37 3.68
CA ILE A 37 -21.57 30.21 4.42
C ILE A 37 -22.63 29.35 5.12
N TYR A 38 -23.14 28.30 4.45
CA TYR A 38 -24.10 27.36 5.05
C TYR A 38 -23.47 26.56 6.21
N TRP A 39 -22.21 26.14 6.07
CA TRP A 39 -21.45 25.41 7.10
C TRP A 39 -21.11 26.31 8.30
N SER A 40 -20.69 27.55 8.06
CA SER A 40 -20.46 28.55 9.09
C SER A 40 -21.72 28.87 9.91
N ARG A 41 -22.92 28.75 9.31
CA ARG A 41 -24.21 28.89 10.00
C ARG A 41 -24.60 27.62 10.77
N ARG A 42 -24.32 26.43 10.24
CA ARG A 42 -24.66 25.14 10.88
C ARG A 42 -23.76 24.81 12.08
N MET A 43 -22.52 25.32 12.09
CA MET A 43 -21.55 25.19 13.19
C MET A 43 -21.66 26.31 14.23
N GLY A 44 -22.81 27.00 14.30
CA GLY A 44 -23.08 28.03 15.30
C GLY A 44 -23.05 27.47 16.73
N ASP A 45 -22.33 28.19 17.60
CA ASP A 45 -22.26 28.13 19.07
C ASP A 45 -21.47 27.05 19.81
N ASN A 46 -20.78 26.12 19.15
CA ASN A 46 -19.77 25.29 19.83
C ASN A 46 -18.37 25.48 19.24
N LYS A 47 -17.87 26.72 19.33
CA LYS A 47 -16.46 27.03 19.11
C LYS A 47 -15.67 26.45 20.29
N ASP A 48 -15.11 25.24 20.12
CA ASP A 48 -13.86 24.93 20.82
C ASP A 48 -12.89 26.05 20.45
N ARG A 49 -12.57 26.90 21.42
CA ARG A 49 -11.79 28.15 21.25
C ARG A 49 -10.36 27.90 20.71
N ASP A 50 -9.96 26.64 20.56
CA ASP A 50 -8.72 26.22 19.92
C ASP A 50 -8.77 26.26 18.38
N PHE A 51 -9.97 26.30 17.79
CA PHE A 51 -10.22 26.12 16.35
C PHE A 51 -9.61 27.20 15.45
N PHE A 52 -9.41 28.43 15.94
CA PHE A 52 -8.90 29.57 15.15
C PHE A 52 -7.48 29.99 15.48
N SER A 53 -6.82 29.35 16.44
CA SER A 53 -5.52 29.83 16.86
C SER A 53 -4.42 29.23 15.98
N HIS A 54 -3.64 30.09 15.35
CA HIS A 54 -2.31 29.79 14.80
C HIS A 54 -1.31 29.30 15.89
N LYS A 55 -1.77 28.63 16.95
CA LYS A 55 -0.91 28.11 18.01
C LYS A 55 -0.34 26.76 17.57
N PHE A 56 0.95 26.60 17.84
CA PHE A 56 1.59 25.29 17.83
C PHE A 56 0.80 24.34 18.74
N PRO A 57 0.67 23.05 18.35
CA PRO A 57 -0.07 22.09 19.15
C PRO A 57 0.56 21.96 20.52
N THR A 58 -0.28 21.84 21.56
CA THR A 58 0.23 21.69 22.93
C THR A 58 0.92 20.34 23.08
N THR A 59 1.85 20.23 24.03
CA THR A 59 2.54 18.96 24.32
C THR A 59 1.58 17.83 24.66
N SER A 60 0.48 18.13 25.36
CA SER A 60 -0.59 17.18 25.65
C SER A 60 -1.29 16.68 24.38
N GLN A 61 -1.64 17.58 23.46
CA GLN A 61 -2.27 17.22 22.18
C GLN A 61 -1.34 16.33 21.33
N VAL A 62 -0.05 16.66 21.28
CA VAL A 62 0.96 15.84 20.59
C VAL A 62 1.08 14.46 21.23
N MET A 63 1.12 14.37 22.56
CA MET A 63 1.23 13.10 23.29
C MET A 63 0.00 12.20 23.10
N GLU A 64 -1.21 12.77 23.16
CA GLU A 64 -2.45 12.04 22.87
C GLU A 64 -2.45 11.49 21.44
N GLU A 65 -2.06 12.30 20.47
CA GLU A 65 -2.03 11.87 19.08
C GLU A 65 -0.93 10.83 18.82
N MET A 66 0.24 10.96 19.45
CA MET A 66 1.27 9.92 19.43
C MET A 66 0.73 8.60 19.99
N LYS A 67 -0.02 8.63 21.10
CA LYS A 67 -0.62 7.44 21.71
C LYS A 67 -1.65 6.78 20.78
N GLU A 68 -2.49 7.56 20.11
CA GLU A 68 -3.45 7.06 19.12
C GLU A 68 -2.73 6.42 17.91
N LEU A 69 -1.74 7.10 17.34
CA LEU A 69 -0.98 6.60 16.19
C LEU A 69 -0.21 5.33 16.53
N TRP A 70 0.56 5.32 17.62
CA TRP A 70 1.36 4.16 18.01
C TRP A 70 0.54 3.00 18.55
N GLY A 71 -0.63 3.27 19.14
CA GLY A 71 -1.61 2.24 19.49
C GLY A 71 -2.07 1.42 18.28
N MET A 72 -2.07 2.02 17.08
CA MET A 72 -2.34 1.34 15.82
C MET A 72 -1.06 0.82 15.14
N ALA A 73 -0.02 1.64 15.07
CA ALA A 73 1.20 1.35 14.32
C ALA A 73 2.00 0.19 14.92
N LEU A 74 2.12 0.07 16.26
CA LEU A 74 2.87 -1.02 16.88
C LEU A 74 2.34 -2.41 16.48
N PRO A 75 1.03 -2.72 16.61
CA PRO A 75 0.49 -4.00 16.12
C PRO A 75 0.70 -4.23 14.62
N ILE A 76 0.57 -3.18 13.78
CA ILE A 76 0.75 -3.32 12.33
C ILE A 76 2.24 -3.54 11.97
N THR A 77 3.16 -2.88 12.65
CA THR A 77 4.60 -3.14 12.50
C THR A 77 4.94 -4.57 12.89
N ALA A 78 4.43 -5.06 14.02
CA ALA A 78 4.63 -6.45 14.44
C ALA A 78 4.04 -7.43 13.41
N MET A 79 2.84 -7.14 12.88
CA MET A 79 2.23 -7.91 11.80
C MET A 79 3.12 -7.95 10.54
N ASN A 80 3.65 -6.80 10.10
CA ASN A 80 4.52 -6.72 8.94
C ASN A 80 5.82 -7.49 9.15
N MET A 81 6.40 -7.44 10.35
CA MET A 81 7.58 -8.24 10.70
C MET A 81 7.31 -9.74 10.67
N LEU A 82 6.14 -10.19 11.13
CA LEU A 82 5.74 -11.60 11.02
C LEU A 82 5.63 -12.05 9.56
N VAL A 83 5.07 -11.21 8.69
CA VAL A 83 5.00 -11.47 7.24
C VAL A 83 6.38 -11.49 6.60
N PHE A 84 7.31 -10.65 7.06
CA PHE A 84 8.72 -10.69 6.64
C PHE A 84 9.39 -12.02 7.06
N VAL A 85 9.23 -12.42 8.33
CA VAL A 85 9.75 -13.71 8.83
C VAL A 85 9.19 -14.88 8.02
N ARG A 86 7.90 -14.86 7.67
CA ARG A 86 7.29 -15.86 6.78
C ARG A 86 8.01 -15.95 5.44
N ALA A 87 8.33 -14.81 4.81
CA ALA A 87 9.06 -14.79 3.54
C ALA A 87 10.48 -15.38 3.69
N VAL A 88 11.19 -15.03 4.78
CA VAL A 88 12.51 -15.60 5.08
C VAL A 88 12.44 -17.12 5.23
N VAL A 89 11.44 -17.65 5.93
CA VAL A 89 11.25 -19.10 6.07
C VAL A 89 11.07 -19.78 4.72
N SER A 90 10.24 -19.23 3.82
CA SER A 90 10.04 -19.79 2.48
C SER A 90 11.36 -19.84 1.69
N VAL A 91 12.16 -18.77 1.73
CA VAL A 91 13.47 -18.72 1.05
C VAL A 91 14.46 -19.71 1.66
N LEU A 92 14.45 -19.90 2.99
CA LEU A 92 15.30 -20.89 3.64
C LEU A 92 14.98 -22.32 3.18
N PHE A 93 13.71 -22.67 3.00
CA PHE A 93 13.32 -23.98 2.47
C PHE A 93 13.75 -24.15 1.00
N LEU A 94 13.60 -23.13 0.17
CA LEU A 94 14.13 -23.15 -1.21
C LEU A 94 15.66 -23.34 -1.22
N GLY A 95 16.38 -22.64 -0.36
CA GLY A 95 17.84 -22.77 -0.23
C GLY A 95 18.29 -24.16 0.23
N ARG A 96 17.47 -24.88 0.99
CA ARG A 96 17.75 -26.26 1.40
C ARG A 96 17.46 -27.29 0.31
N LEU A 97 16.57 -26.98 -0.64
CA LEU A 97 16.30 -27.85 -1.78
C LEU A 97 17.47 -27.87 -2.77
N GLY A 98 18.07 -26.71 -3.02
CA GLY A 98 19.24 -26.59 -3.87
C GLY A 98 19.44 -25.18 -4.42
N SER A 99 20.58 -24.97 -5.08
CA SER A 99 20.91 -23.68 -5.69
C SER A 99 20.01 -23.34 -6.88
N LEU A 100 19.58 -24.35 -7.65
CA LEU A 100 18.69 -24.19 -8.79
C LEU A 100 17.27 -23.78 -8.33
N GLU A 101 16.75 -24.46 -7.32
CA GLU A 101 15.44 -24.21 -6.71
C GLU A 101 15.40 -22.84 -6.04
N LEU A 102 16.48 -22.45 -5.35
CA LEU A 102 16.62 -21.13 -4.78
C LEU A 102 16.62 -20.04 -5.86
N ALA A 103 17.38 -20.22 -6.94
CA ALA A 103 17.45 -19.26 -8.04
C ALA A 103 16.09 -19.12 -8.75
N GLY A 104 15.46 -20.23 -9.12
CA GLY A 104 14.13 -20.22 -9.75
C GLY A 104 13.04 -19.68 -8.83
N GLY A 105 13.05 -20.08 -7.56
CA GLY A 105 12.11 -19.58 -6.55
C GLY A 105 12.28 -18.08 -6.31
N ALA A 106 13.51 -17.57 -6.20
CA ALA A 106 13.78 -16.14 -6.08
C ALA A 106 13.30 -15.35 -7.31
N LEU A 107 13.57 -15.86 -8.53
CA LEU A 107 13.07 -15.27 -9.78
C LEU A 107 11.53 -15.21 -9.78
N SER A 108 10.86 -16.29 -9.39
CA SER A 108 9.40 -16.31 -9.29
C SER A 108 8.87 -15.37 -8.21
N ILE A 109 9.53 -15.27 -7.04
CA ILE A 109 9.12 -14.36 -5.97
C ILE A 109 9.21 -12.90 -6.47
N GLY A 110 10.30 -12.52 -7.13
CA GLY A 110 10.45 -11.19 -7.74
C GLY A 110 9.36 -10.94 -8.79
N PHE A 111 9.17 -11.86 -9.73
CA PHE A 111 8.16 -11.73 -10.78
C PHE A 111 6.74 -11.58 -10.24
N THR A 112 6.35 -12.43 -9.29
CA THR A 112 5.01 -12.40 -8.68
C THR A 112 4.80 -11.15 -7.82
N ASN A 113 5.85 -10.65 -7.16
CA ASN A 113 5.81 -9.39 -6.41
C ASN A 113 5.55 -8.18 -7.32
N ILE A 114 6.32 -8.07 -8.42
CA ILE A 114 6.20 -6.98 -9.39
C ILE A 114 4.83 -6.98 -10.06
N THR A 115 4.40 -8.13 -10.55
CA THR A 115 3.27 -8.21 -11.48
C THR A 115 1.93 -8.47 -10.81
N GLY A 116 1.92 -9.01 -9.59
CA GLY A 116 0.70 -9.37 -8.87
C GLY A 116 0.59 -8.74 -7.50
N TYR A 117 1.46 -9.11 -6.55
CA TYR A 117 1.27 -8.73 -5.15
C TYR A 117 1.32 -7.22 -4.92
N SER A 118 2.26 -6.50 -5.55
CA SER A 118 2.32 -5.04 -5.47
C SER A 118 1.07 -4.37 -6.04
N VAL A 119 0.53 -4.92 -7.14
CA VAL A 119 -0.70 -4.42 -7.79
C VAL A 119 -1.91 -4.64 -6.90
N LEU A 120 -2.07 -5.82 -6.29
CA LEU A 120 -3.19 -6.12 -5.39
C LEU A 120 -3.15 -5.27 -4.11
N VAL A 121 -1.97 -5.13 -3.50
CA VAL A 121 -1.77 -4.23 -2.34
C VAL A 121 -2.06 -2.79 -2.74
N GLY A 122 -1.57 -2.36 -3.90
CA GLY A 122 -1.73 -1.03 -4.44
C GLY A 122 -3.18 -0.64 -4.71
N LEU A 123 -3.91 -1.49 -5.42
CA LEU A 123 -5.34 -1.31 -5.68
C LEU A 123 -6.14 -1.29 -4.38
N ALA A 124 -5.87 -2.24 -3.46
CA ALA A 124 -6.53 -2.30 -2.16
C ALA A 124 -6.31 -1.03 -1.32
N ALA A 125 -5.16 -0.38 -1.42
CA ALA A 125 -4.89 0.88 -0.73
C ALA A 125 -5.82 2.03 -1.19
N GLY A 126 -6.43 1.93 -2.39
CA GLY A 126 -7.48 2.86 -2.82
C GLY A 126 -8.75 2.82 -1.98
N LEU A 127 -8.94 1.77 -1.19
CA LEU A 127 -10.06 1.65 -0.25
C LEU A 127 -9.87 2.52 1.01
N GLU A 128 -8.63 2.89 1.35
CA GLU A 128 -8.31 3.66 2.55
C GLU A 128 -9.11 4.96 2.70
N PRO A 129 -9.15 5.88 1.71
CA PRO A 129 -9.92 7.12 1.84
C PRO A 129 -11.40 6.88 2.12
N VAL A 130 -12.01 5.93 1.40
CA VAL A 130 -13.45 5.70 1.49
C VAL A 130 -13.80 5.04 2.83
N CYS A 131 -13.07 4.00 3.23
CA CYS A 131 -13.34 3.33 4.51
C CYS A 131 -13.07 4.22 5.72
N SER A 132 -11.96 4.94 5.75
CA SER A 132 -11.61 5.80 6.89
C SER A 132 -12.58 6.98 7.03
N GLN A 133 -12.91 7.66 5.93
CA GLN A 133 -13.86 8.77 5.98
C GLN A 133 -15.27 8.30 6.31
N ALA A 134 -15.71 7.14 5.77
CA ALA A 134 -16.98 6.54 6.14
C ALA A 134 -17.04 6.15 7.62
N TYR A 135 -15.95 5.61 8.18
CA TYR A 135 -15.86 5.31 9.62
C TYR A 135 -15.94 6.59 10.46
N GLY A 136 -15.19 7.64 10.08
CA GLY A 136 -15.22 8.95 10.71
C GLY A 136 -16.61 9.59 10.72
N SER A 137 -17.34 9.49 9.61
CA SER A 137 -18.70 10.01 9.47
C SER A 137 -19.78 9.06 10.02
N LYS A 138 -19.39 7.93 10.63
CA LYS A 138 -20.27 6.86 11.15
C LYS A 138 -21.19 6.25 10.09
N ASN A 139 -20.77 6.23 8.84
CA ASN A 139 -21.48 5.65 7.72
C ASN A 139 -21.08 4.18 7.50
N TRP A 140 -21.68 3.28 8.29
CA TRP A 140 -21.34 1.86 8.28
C TRP A 140 -21.73 1.14 6.99
N ASP A 141 -22.80 1.60 6.32
CA ASP A 141 -23.25 1.05 5.04
C ASP A 141 -22.21 1.30 3.95
N LEU A 142 -21.73 2.54 3.83
CA LEU A 142 -20.67 2.86 2.87
C LEU A 142 -19.38 2.10 3.18
N LEU A 143 -19.02 1.97 4.46
CA LEU A 143 -17.85 1.22 4.90
C LEU A 143 -17.88 -0.24 4.43
N SER A 144 -19.00 -0.94 4.63
CA SER A 144 -19.17 -2.35 4.20
C SER A 144 -19.34 -2.50 2.70
N LEU A 145 -20.04 -1.57 2.04
CA LEU A 145 -20.24 -1.59 0.59
C LEU A 145 -18.93 -1.38 -0.17
N SER A 146 -18.07 -0.49 0.32
CA SER A 146 -16.76 -0.21 -0.28
C SER A 146 -15.82 -1.41 -0.20
N LEU A 147 -15.89 -2.18 0.89
CA LEU A 147 -15.17 -3.45 1.01
C LEU A 147 -15.58 -4.43 -0.10
N GLN A 148 -16.88 -4.63 -0.33
CA GLN A 148 -17.38 -5.52 -1.37
C GLN A 148 -16.97 -5.06 -2.77
N ARG A 149 -17.07 -3.76 -3.04
CA ARG A 149 -16.62 -3.15 -4.31
C ARG A 149 -15.14 -3.40 -4.54
N MET A 150 -14.31 -3.24 -3.52
CA MET A 150 -12.87 -3.49 -3.65
C MET A 150 -12.58 -4.97 -3.91
N VAL A 151 -13.29 -5.90 -3.27
CA VAL A 151 -13.15 -7.34 -3.56
C VAL A 151 -13.46 -7.61 -5.04
N LEU A 152 -14.53 -7.02 -5.60
CA LEU A 152 -14.84 -7.14 -7.03
C LEU A 152 -13.75 -6.55 -7.93
N ILE A 153 -13.21 -5.37 -7.58
CA ILE A 153 -12.09 -4.77 -8.32
C ILE A 153 -10.88 -5.70 -8.33
N LEU A 154 -10.52 -6.28 -7.19
CA LEU A 154 -9.39 -7.20 -7.11
C LEU A 154 -9.66 -8.51 -7.86
N LEU A 155 -10.89 -9.03 -7.82
CA LEU A 155 -11.30 -10.20 -8.62
C LEU A 155 -11.15 -9.93 -10.13
N MET A 156 -11.47 -8.73 -10.60
CA MET A 156 -11.21 -8.34 -11.99
C MET A 156 -9.70 -8.22 -12.27
N ALA A 157 -8.92 -7.68 -11.34
CA ALA A 157 -7.48 -7.50 -11.49
C ALA A 157 -6.70 -8.81 -11.54
N ILE A 158 -7.12 -9.84 -10.78
CA ILE A 158 -6.40 -11.12 -10.78
C ILE A 158 -6.53 -11.89 -12.10
N VAL A 159 -7.53 -11.61 -12.95
CA VAL A 159 -7.71 -12.29 -14.24
C VAL A 159 -6.51 -12.04 -15.17
N PRO A 160 -6.16 -10.78 -15.54
CA PRO A 160 -4.97 -10.52 -16.36
C PRO A 160 -3.67 -10.92 -15.65
N ILE A 161 -3.58 -10.79 -14.32
CA ILE A 161 -2.40 -11.22 -13.55
C ILE A 161 -2.20 -12.74 -13.67
N SER A 162 -3.28 -13.52 -13.57
CA SER A 162 -3.24 -14.98 -13.70
C SER A 162 -2.80 -15.41 -15.09
N LEU A 163 -3.33 -14.75 -16.14
CA LEU A 163 -2.90 -15.01 -17.52
C LEU A 163 -1.41 -14.73 -17.72
N LEU A 164 -0.90 -13.67 -17.11
CA LEU A 164 0.52 -13.34 -17.13
C LEU A 164 1.37 -14.41 -16.41
N TRP A 165 0.94 -14.83 -15.21
CA TRP A 165 1.64 -15.84 -14.41
C TRP A 165 1.67 -17.22 -15.08
N LEU A 166 0.58 -17.62 -15.74
CA LEU A 166 0.51 -18.85 -16.54
C LEU A 166 1.49 -18.86 -17.73
N ASN A 167 1.93 -17.68 -18.18
CA ASN A 167 2.88 -17.54 -19.28
C ASN A 167 4.30 -17.19 -18.82
N LEU A 168 4.61 -17.26 -17.51
CA LEU A 168 5.93 -16.88 -16.97
C LEU A 168 7.07 -17.57 -17.74
N GLU A 169 6.97 -18.87 -17.96
CA GLU A 169 8.02 -19.64 -18.64
C GLU A 169 8.34 -19.10 -20.03
N ARG A 170 7.30 -18.90 -20.85
CA ARG A 170 7.44 -18.36 -22.21
C ARG A 170 8.05 -16.96 -22.19
N ILE A 171 7.62 -16.11 -21.26
CA ILE A 171 8.11 -14.75 -21.11
C ILE A 171 9.59 -14.74 -20.72
N MET A 172 9.98 -15.55 -19.74
CA MET A 172 11.36 -15.60 -19.24
C MET A 172 12.32 -16.21 -20.27
N LEU A 173 11.92 -17.28 -20.96
CA LEU A 173 12.70 -17.84 -22.08
C LEU A 173 12.85 -16.83 -23.21
N PHE A 174 11.78 -16.08 -23.54
CA PHE A 174 11.85 -14.99 -24.52
C PHE A 174 12.81 -13.87 -24.09
N MET A 175 12.87 -13.58 -22.79
CA MET A 175 13.84 -12.65 -22.19
C MET A 175 15.26 -13.23 -22.08
N GLY A 176 15.50 -14.45 -22.58
CA GLY A 176 16.82 -15.09 -22.59
C GLY A 176 17.27 -15.67 -21.25
N GLN A 177 16.34 -15.94 -20.32
CA GLN A 177 16.67 -16.61 -19.06
C GLN A 177 17.02 -18.09 -19.28
N ASP A 178 17.83 -18.64 -18.38
CA ASP A 178 18.18 -20.06 -18.37
C ASP A 178 16.94 -20.95 -18.25
N SER A 179 16.88 -22.03 -19.02
CA SER A 179 15.69 -22.89 -19.09
C SER A 179 15.42 -23.66 -17.80
N ALA A 180 16.45 -24.08 -17.07
CA ALA A 180 16.28 -24.83 -15.82
C ALA A 180 15.80 -23.90 -14.69
N ILE A 181 16.40 -22.71 -14.58
CA ILE A 181 15.96 -21.68 -13.62
C ILE A 181 14.52 -21.27 -13.94
N THR A 182 14.22 -21.05 -15.22
CA THR A 182 12.88 -20.66 -15.68
C THR A 182 11.85 -21.74 -15.37
N GLY A 183 12.17 -23.02 -15.56
CA GLY A 183 11.28 -24.13 -15.22
C GLY A 183 10.95 -24.19 -13.71
N MET A 184 11.95 -23.95 -12.84
CA MET A 184 11.69 -23.86 -11.40
C MET A 184 10.85 -22.62 -11.04
N ALA A 185 11.10 -21.49 -11.70
CA ALA A 185 10.34 -20.27 -11.49
C ALA A 185 8.88 -20.41 -11.95
N SER A 186 8.63 -21.03 -13.11
CA SER A 186 7.29 -21.25 -13.63
C SER A 186 6.50 -22.19 -12.72
N LEU A 187 7.15 -23.22 -12.20
CA LEU A 187 6.56 -24.15 -11.25
C LEU A 187 6.15 -23.45 -9.94
N TYR A 188 7.03 -22.67 -9.32
CA TYR A 188 6.68 -21.88 -8.12
C TYR A 188 5.51 -20.93 -8.40
N CYS A 189 5.55 -20.22 -9.53
CA CYS A 189 4.53 -19.24 -9.90
C CYS A 189 3.16 -19.88 -10.12
N PHE A 190 3.12 -21.02 -10.81
CA PHE A 190 1.89 -21.78 -11.06
C PHE A 190 1.21 -22.18 -9.74
N TYR A 191 1.97 -22.74 -8.80
CA TYR A 191 1.43 -23.12 -7.48
C TYR A 191 1.12 -21.91 -6.57
N SER A 192 1.55 -20.71 -6.94
CA SER A 192 1.20 -19.46 -6.25
C SER A 192 -0.10 -18.84 -6.75
N LEU A 193 -0.68 -19.29 -7.87
CA LEU A 193 -1.93 -18.75 -8.43
C LEU A 193 -3.10 -18.66 -7.43
N PRO A 194 -3.37 -19.67 -6.57
CA PRO A 194 -4.45 -19.58 -5.59
C PRO A 194 -4.24 -18.46 -4.54
N ASP A 195 -2.99 -18.00 -4.37
CA ASP A 195 -2.69 -16.88 -3.48
C ASP A 195 -3.27 -15.56 -4.01
N LEU A 196 -3.43 -15.41 -5.33
CA LEU A 196 -4.11 -14.25 -5.92
C LEU A 196 -5.53 -14.11 -5.37
N LEU A 197 -6.30 -15.20 -5.40
CA LEU A 197 -7.65 -15.25 -4.83
C LEU A 197 -7.64 -14.94 -3.33
N THR A 198 -6.70 -15.52 -2.59
CA THR A 198 -6.55 -15.23 -1.15
C THR A 198 -6.31 -13.74 -0.90
N ASN A 199 -5.48 -13.10 -1.70
CA ASN A 199 -5.17 -11.67 -1.58
C ASN A 199 -6.34 -10.75 -1.96
N THR A 200 -7.26 -11.19 -2.83
CA THR A 200 -8.50 -10.44 -3.14
C THR A 200 -9.36 -10.19 -1.90
N LEU A 201 -9.29 -11.08 -0.91
CA LEU A 201 -9.99 -10.95 0.36
C LEU A 201 -9.10 -10.34 1.45
N LEU A 202 -7.85 -10.79 1.54
CA LEU A 202 -6.93 -10.41 2.61
C LEU A 202 -6.63 -8.91 2.61
N GLN A 203 -6.31 -8.34 1.45
CA GLN A 203 -5.83 -6.96 1.37
C GLN A 203 -6.94 -5.95 1.71
N PRO A 204 -8.15 -6.04 1.12
CA PRO A 204 -9.25 -5.14 1.49
C PRO A 204 -9.68 -5.30 2.95
N LEU A 205 -9.66 -6.53 3.48
CA LEU A 205 -10.02 -6.79 4.87
C LEU A 205 -9.06 -6.13 5.86
N ARG A 206 -7.75 -6.13 5.56
CA ARG A 206 -6.74 -5.41 6.36
C ARG A 206 -7.00 -3.91 6.37
N VAL A 207 -7.32 -3.31 5.22
CA VAL A 207 -7.66 -1.88 5.12
C VAL A 207 -8.94 -1.56 5.89
N PHE A 208 -9.96 -2.41 5.76
CA PHE A 208 -11.23 -2.27 6.45
C PHE A 208 -11.07 -2.30 7.98
N LEU A 209 -10.34 -3.27 8.52
CA LEU A 209 -10.09 -3.38 9.97
C LEU A 209 -9.23 -2.22 10.49
N ARG A 210 -8.17 -1.86 9.76
CA ARG A 210 -7.29 -0.74 10.14
C ARG A 210 -8.02 0.59 10.15
N SER A 211 -8.92 0.84 9.19
CA SER A 211 -9.74 2.06 9.14
C SER A 211 -10.58 2.23 10.42
N GLN A 212 -11.00 1.13 11.03
CA GLN A 212 -11.77 1.09 12.28
C GLN A 212 -10.89 1.05 13.54
N LYS A 213 -9.57 1.23 13.42
CA LYS A 213 -8.58 1.09 14.50
C LYS A 213 -8.45 -0.32 15.08
N VAL A 214 -8.90 -1.35 14.35
CA VAL A 214 -8.88 -2.76 14.80
C VAL A 214 -7.57 -3.45 14.37
N THR A 215 -6.44 -3.03 14.95
CA THR A 215 -5.11 -3.48 14.52
C THR A 215 -4.56 -4.67 15.32
N LYS A 216 -4.86 -4.79 16.62
CA LYS A 216 -4.39 -5.91 17.45
C LYS A 216 -4.89 -7.28 16.95
N PRO A 217 -6.16 -7.46 16.59
CA PRO A 217 -6.63 -8.73 16.03
C PRO A 217 -5.91 -9.09 14.73
N MET A 218 -5.63 -8.10 13.87
CA MET A 218 -4.87 -8.34 12.64
C MET A 218 -3.48 -8.91 12.93
N MET A 219 -2.80 -8.38 13.94
CA MET A 219 -1.50 -8.89 14.42
C MET A 219 -1.62 -10.32 14.95
N TYR A 220 -2.59 -10.61 15.83
CA TYR A 220 -2.75 -11.95 16.41
C TYR A 220 -3.13 -13.00 15.36
N CYS A 221 -4.05 -12.69 14.43
CA CYS A 221 -4.38 -13.60 13.33
C CYS A 221 -3.15 -13.89 12.46
N SER A 222 -2.32 -12.88 12.20
CA SER A 222 -1.08 -13.05 11.43
C SER A 222 -0.04 -13.86 12.20
N LEU A 223 0.10 -13.65 13.50
CA LEU A 223 0.99 -14.43 14.37
C LEU A 223 0.62 -15.91 14.32
N VAL A 224 -0.64 -16.25 14.55
CA VAL A 224 -1.12 -17.64 14.51
C VAL A 224 -0.84 -18.26 13.14
N ALA A 225 -1.16 -17.57 12.04
CA ALA A 225 -0.93 -18.10 10.70
C ALA A 225 0.57 -18.32 10.39
N VAL A 226 1.45 -17.40 10.82
CA VAL A 226 2.90 -17.52 10.61
C VAL A 226 3.51 -18.61 11.48
N LEU A 227 3.01 -18.82 12.71
CA LEU A 227 3.45 -19.95 13.55
C LEU A 227 3.23 -21.30 12.86
N PHE A 228 2.12 -21.46 12.12
CA PHE A 228 1.88 -22.65 11.32
C PHE A 228 2.69 -22.74 10.03
N HIS A 229 3.33 -21.64 9.57
CA HIS A 229 4.05 -21.63 8.30
C HIS A 229 5.27 -22.55 8.30
N VAL A 230 6.03 -22.63 9.40
CA VAL A 230 7.20 -23.53 9.49
C VAL A 230 6.78 -25.01 9.45
N PRO A 231 5.83 -25.48 10.29
CA PRO A 231 5.28 -26.83 10.16
C PRO A 231 4.71 -27.15 8.77
N LEU A 232 4.00 -26.20 8.16
CA LEU A 232 3.44 -26.37 6.81
C LEU A 232 4.53 -26.57 5.76
N ASN A 233 5.59 -25.75 5.77
CA ASN A 233 6.72 -25.95 4.87
C ASN A 233 7.40 -27.30 5.12
N TYR A 234 7.65 -27.67 6.38
CA TYR A 234 8.26 -28.96 6.70
C TYR A 234 7.42 -30.14 6.19
N LEU A 235 6.11 -30.11 6.42
CA LEU A 235 5.19 -31.15 5.94
C LEU A 235 5.19 -31.24 4.40
N LEU A 236 4.96 -30.12 3.71
CA LEU A 236 4.80 -30.12 2.25
C LEU A 236 6.12 -30.39 1.52
N VAL A 237 7.23 -29.84 2.02
CA VAL A 237 8.53 -29.93 1.34
C VAL A 237 9.28 -31.20 1.73
N VAL A 238 9.38 -31.50 3.04
CA VAL A 238 10.24 -32.59 3.54
C VAL A 238 9.47 -33.91 3.62
N VAL A 239 8.28 -33.91 4.22
CA VAL A 239 7.51 -35.15 4.44
C VAL A 239 6.82 -35.61 3.16
N MET A 240 6.17 -34.70 2.44
CA MET A 240 5.46 -35.01 1.20
C MET A 240 6.34 -34.94 -0.05
N GLY A 241 7.58 -34.44 0.07
CA GLY A 241 8.54 -34.39 -1.03
C GLY A 241 8.14 -33.48 -2.20
N LEU A 242 7.27 -32.47 -1.98
CA LEU A 242 6.74 -31.64 -3.06
C LEU A 242 7.72 -30.57 -3.59
N GLY A 243 8.93 -30.46 -3.02
CA GLY A 243 9.96 -29.53 -3.48
C GLY A 243 9.48 -28.07 -3.55
N VAL A 244 9.78 -27.40 -4.67
CA VAL A 244 9.42 -26.00 -4.95
C VAL A 244 7.89 -25.73 -4.87
N PRO A 245 7.01 -26.56 -5.48
CA PRO A 245 5.57 -26.49 -5.26
C PRO A 245 5.16 -26.47 -3.78
N GLY A 246 5.82 -27.28 -2.95
CA GLY A 246 5.55 -27.34 -1.51
C GLY A 246 5.74 -26.01 -0.81
N VAL A 247 6.79 -25.25 -1.17
CA VAL A 247 7.07 -23.92 -0.60
C VAL A 247 5.99 -22.90 -1.04
N ALA A 248 5.62 -22.91 -2.32
CA ALA A 248 4.57 -22.04 -2.84
C ALA A 248 3.21 -22.31 -2.17
N MET A 249 2.83 -23.59 -2.07
CA MET A 249 1.59 -24.02 -1.40
C MET A 249 1.59 -23.68 0.08
N ALA A 250 2.71 -23.81 0.79
CA ALA A 250 2.80 -23.40 2.19
C ALA A 250 2.52 -21.90 2.37
N SER A 251 2.97 -21.06 1.44
CA SER A 251 2.68 -19.62 1.44
C SER A 251 1.19 -19.34 1.21
N VAL A 252 0.58 -19.98 0.20
CA VAL A 252 -0.86 -19.90 -0.09
C VAL A 252 -1.67 -20.28 1.16
N MET A 253 -1.36 -21.43 1.76
CA MET A 253 -2.07 -21.93 2.94
C MET A 253 -1.91 -20.98 4.12
N THR A 254 -0.73 -20.40 4.36
CA THR A 254 -0.55 -19.42 5.43
C THR A 254 -1.39 -18.16 5.21
N ASN A 255 -1.45 -17.62 3.99
CA ASN A 255 -2.30 -16.46 3.70
C ASN A 255 -3.80 -16.83 3.82
N LEU A 256 -4.20 -18.02 3.38
CA LEU A 256 -5.57 -18.50 3.51
C LEU A 256 -5.96 -18.62 4.99
N ASN A 257 -5.08 -19.16 5.82
CA ASN A 257 -5.25 -19.19 7.27
C ASN A 257 -5.43 -17.77 7.85
N MET A 258 -4.62 -16.79 7.41
CA MET A 258 -4.81 -15.39 7.84
C MET A 258 -6.20 -14.85 7.47
N VAL A 259 -6.66 -15.09 6.23
CA VAL A 259 -7.98 -14.65 5.76
C VAL A 259 -9.09 -15.29 6.59
N VAL A 260 -9.04 -16.61 6.79
CA VAL A 260 -10.05 -17.34 7.55
C VAL A 260 -10.11 -16.85 9.00
N LEU A 261 -8.96 -16.65 9.65
CA LEU A 261 -8.90 -16.13 11.02
C LEU A 261 -9.44 -14.69 11.11
N MET A 262 -9.06 -13.80 10.20
CA MET A 262 -9.54 -12.42 10.20
C MET A 262 -11.04 -12.33 9.87
N ALA A 263 -11.52 -13.08 8.88
CA ALA A 263 -12.94 -13.15 8.52
C ALA A 263 -13.77 -13.77 9.64
N GLY A 264 -13.25 -14.83 10.29
CA GLY A 264 -13.86 -15.45 11.47
C GLY A 264 -13.98 -14.47 12.63
N TYR A 265 -12.92 -13.72 12.94
CA TYR A 265 -12.93 -12.65 13.94
C TYR A 265 -14.03 -11.63 13.66
N VAL A 266 -14.08 -11.13 12.42
CA VAL A 266 -15.12 -10.20 11.96
C VAL A 266 -16.52 -10.78 12.15
N CYS A 267 -16.76 -12.03 11.74
CA CYS A 267 -18.06 -12.68 11.85
C CYS A 267 -18.52 -12.84 13.30
N VAL A 268 -17.60 -13.18 14.21
CA VAL A 268 -17.89 -13.32 15.65
C VAL A 268 -18.15 -11.96 16.29
N CYS A 269 -17.32 -10.95 16.01
CA CYS A 269 -17.50 -9.59 16.54
C CYS A 269 -18.77 -8.93 16.02
N ARG A 270 -19.17 -9.20 14.78
CA ARG A 270 -20.46 -8.77 14.21
C ARG A 270 -21.64 -9.27 15.05
N LYS A 271 -21.64 -10.58 15.38
CA LYS A 271 -22.72 -11.19 16.17
C LYS A 271 -22.87 -10.64 17.59
N ARG A 272 -21.79 -10.05 18.13
CA ARG A 272 -21.77 -9.53 19.50
C ARG A 272 -21.88 -8.00 19.58
N GLU A 273 -21.88 -7.28 18.46
CA GLU A 273 -21.90 -5.81 18.34
C GLU A 273 -20.76 -5.04 19.05
N VAL A 274 -19.75 -5.74 19.59
CA VAL A 274 -18.83 -5.17 20.60
C VAL A 274 -17.72 -4.29 20.01
N VAL A 275 -17.22 -4.57 18.79
CA VAL A 275 -15.94 -3.97 18.32
C VAL A 275 -15.92 -3.54 16.86
N VAL A 276 -16.47 -4.33 15.94
CA VAL A 276 -16.41 -4.03 14.49
C VAL A 276 -17.75 -3.44 14.06
N LYS A 277 -17.73 -2.25 13.47
CA LYS A 277 -18.91 -1.62 12.88
C LYS A 277 -19.09 -2.13 11.45
N TRP A 278 -20.33 -2.44 11.11
CA TRP A 278 -20.67 -3.16 9.89
C TRP A 278 -22.05 -2.69 9.40
N GLY A 279 -22.19 -2.40 8.11
CA GLY A 279 -23.46 -2.04 7.48
C GLY A 279 -24.23 -3.26 6.93
N CYS A 280 -25.36 -3.04 6.25
CA CYS A 280 -26.19 -4.15 5.79
C CYS A 280 -25.48 -5.02 4.71
N TRP A 281 -25.46 -6.35 4.90
CA TRP A 281 -24.98 -7.31 3.88
C TRP A 281 -26.20 -7.83 3.12
N GLY A 282 -26.21 -7.73 1.79
CA GLY A 282 -27.36 -8.13 0.96
C GLY A 282 -27.96 -7.02 0.09
N VAL A 283 -27.19 -5.97 -0.21
CA VAL A 283 -27.60 -5.00 -1.24
C VAL A 283 -27.46 -5.66 -2.61
N GLY A 284 -28.44 -5.49 -3.51
CA GLY A 284 -28.44 -6.12 -4.83
C GLY A 284 -27.17 -5.85 -5.62
N GLY A 285 -26.78 -6.79 -6.50
CA GLY A 285 -25.55 -6.70 -7.28
C GLY A 285 -25.43 -5.40 -8.09
N GLY A 286 -26.56 -4.83 -8.51
CA GLY A 286 -26.61 -3.53 -9.20
C GLY A 286 -26.06 -2.37 -8.37
N VAL A 287 -26.36 -2.34 -7.06
CA VAL A 287 -25.88 -1.28 -6.15
C VAL A 287 -24.39 -1.41 -5.88
N VAL A 288 -23.86 -2.63 -5.81
CA VAL A 288 -22.41 -2.86 -5.67
C VAL A 288 -21.68 -2.31 -6.90
N CYS A 289 -22.14 -2.64 -8.11
CA CYS A 289 -21.50 -2.23 -9.36
C CYS A 289 -21.53 -0.71 -9.62
N SER A 290 -22.55 0.01 -9.15
CA SER A 290 -22.74 1.45 -9.41
C SER A 290 -21.60 2.37 -8.95
N GLY A 291 -20.81 1.96 -7.94
CA GLY A 291 -19.72 2.76 -7.37
C GLY A 291 -18.31 2.30 -7.77
N LEU A 292 -18.18 1.33 -8.68
CA LEU A 292 -16.87 0.80 -9.07
C LEU A 292 -16.00 1.87 -9.74
N GLY A 293 -16.57 2.69 -10.64
CA GLY A 293 -15.82 3.73 -11.35
C GLY A 293 -15.20 4.78 -10.41
N GLN A 294 -15.94 5.19 -9.39
CA GLN A 294 -15.45 6.15 -8.39
C GLN A 294 -14.34 5.54 -7.53
N LEU A 295 -14.52 4.31 -7.05
CA LEU A 295 -13.49 3.61 -6.29
C LEU A 295 -12.24 3.34 -7.13
N MET A 296 -12.39 3.03 -8.41
CA MET A 296 -11.28 2.90 -9.37
C MET A 296 -10.48 4.20 -9.52
N GLY A 297 -11.15 5.36 -9.44
CA GLY A 297 -10.50 6.67 -9.40
C GLY A 297 -9.55 6.87 -8.21
N PHE A 298 -9.71 6.09 -7.13
CA PHE A 298 -8.78 6.06 -5.99
C PHE A 298 -7.83 4.85 -6.03
N ALA A 299 -8.30 3.70 -6.52
CA ALA A 299 -7.55 2.45 -6.59
C ALA A 299 -6.39 2.53 -7.58
N VAL A 300 -6.63 3.00 -8.81
CA VAL A 300 -5.57 3.08 -9.84
C VAL A 300 -4.45 4.02 -9.41
N PRO A 301 -4.71 5.26 -8.95
CA PRO A 301 -3.62 6.11 -8.51
C PRO A 301 -2.91 5.60 -7.24
N SER A 302 -3.63 4.99 -6.29
CA SER A 302 -3.00 4.36 -5.13
C SER A 302 -2.08 3.20 -5.55
N CYS A 303 -2.50 2.43 -6.54
CA CYS A 303 -1.72 1.35 -7.13
C CYS A 303 -0.46 1.88 -7.78
N LEU A 304 -0.57 2.88 -8.66
CA LEU A 304 0.59 3.50 -9.30
C LEU A 304 1.55 4.07 -8.25
N MET A 305 1.03 4.76 -7.23
CA MET A 305 1.87 5.31 -6.17
C MET A 305 2.72 4.25 -5.47
N ILE A 306 2.16 3.08 -5.13
CA ILE A 306 2.89 1.99 -4.47
C ILE A 306 3.80 1.23 -5.47
N CYS A 307 3.27 0.86 -6.63
CA CYS A 307 3.99 0.06 -7.63
C CYS A 307 5.21 0.80 -8.18
N LEU A 308 5.11 2.11 -8.47
CA LEU A 308 6.22 2.89 -9.01
C LEU A 308 7.44 2.86 -8.08
N GLU A 309 7.22 2.88 -6.78
CA GLU A 309 8.27 2.78 -5.77
C GLU A 309 8.87 1.36 -5.72
N TRP A 310 8.02 0.34 -5.65
CA TRP A 310 8.49 -1.06 -5.55
C TRP A 310 9.23 -1.52 -6.80
N TRP A 311 8.71 -1.20 -7.99
CA TRP A 311 9.33 -1.56 -9.26
C TRP A 311 10.69 -0.89 -9.45
N TRP A 312 10.91 0.27 -8.83
CA TRP A 312 12.19 0.96 -8.92
C TRP A 312 13.33 0.16 -8.26
N TYR A 313 13.08 -0.51 -7.13
CA TYR A 313 14.07 -1.38 -6.50
C TYR A 313 14.47 -2.55 -7.40
N GLU A 314 13.54 -3.07 -8.18
CA GLU A 314 13.80 -4.17 -9.13
C GLU A 314 14.59 -3.68 -10.35
N ILE A 315 14.33 -2.45 -10.81
CA ILE A 315 15.18 -1.79 -11.82
C ILE A 315 16.61 -1.67 -11.30
N VAL A 316 16.83 -1.30 -10.03
CA VAL A 316 18.18 -1.25 -9.46
C VAL A 316 18.85 -2.62 -9.43
N THR A 317 18.13 -3.69 -9.08
CA THR A 317 18.66 -5.06 -9.16
C THR A 317 19.13 -5.40 -10.56
N VAL A 318 18.32 -5.09 -11.57
CA VAL A 318 18.65 -5.30 -12.97
C VAL A 318 19.88 -4.48 -13.37
N LEU A 319 19.93 -3.19 -13.02
CA LEU A 319 21.07 -2.31 -13.31
C LEU A 319 22.36 -2.78 -12.62
N ALA A 320 22.28 -3.31 -11.41
CA ALA A 320 23.44 -3.89 -10.73
C ALA A 320 24.04 -5.07 -11.51
N GLY A 321 23.21 -5.84 -12.22
CA GLY A 321 23.63 -6.91 -13.13
C GLY A 321 24.38 -6.44 -14.38
N TYR A 322 24.36 -5.15 -14.71
CA TYR A 322 25.12 -4.57 -15.82
C TYR A 322 26.45 -3.94 -15.38
N LEU A 323 26.76 -3.94 -14.08
CA LEU A 323 28.05 -3.44 -13.59
C LEU A 323 29.20 -4.39 -13.94
N PRO A 324 30.47 -3.92 -13.96
CA PRO A 324 31.62 -4.75 -14.35
C PRO A 324 31.83 -6.04 -13.55
N ARG A 325 31.33 -6.10 -12.31
CA ARG A 325 31.34 -7.30 -11.44
C ARG A 325 29.90 -7.67 -11.08
N PRO A 326 29.14 -8.29 -12.00
CA PRO A 326 27.69 -8.41 -11.88
C PRO A 326 27.27 -9.37 -10.77
N THR A 327 27.95 -10.51 -10.60
CA THR A 327 27.67 -11.49 -9.55
C THR A 327 27.78 -10.87 -8.15
N LEU A 328 28.85 -10.12 -7.92
CA LEU A 328 29.10 -9.40 -6.68
C LEU A 328 28.05 -8.30 -6.43
N ALA A 329 27.77 -7.47 -7.45
CA ALA A 329 26.84 -6.35 -7.33
C ALA A 329 25.40 -6.81 -7.10
N VAL A 330 24.96 -7.87 -7.80
CA VAL A 330 23.63 -8.47 -7.62
C VAL A 330 23.51 -9.12 -6.24
N ALA A 331 24.51 -9.87 -5.78
CA ALA A 331 24.51 -10.44 -4.44
C ALA A 331 24.41 -9.37 -3.35
N ALA A 332 25.21 -8.30 -3.46
CA ALA A 332 25.13 -7.15 -2.55
C ALA A 332 23.76 -6.46 -2.61
N THR A 333 23.19 -6.29 -3.81
CA THR A 333 21.85 -5.71 -4.00
C THR A 333 20.77 -6.55 -3.32
N GLY A 334 20.84 -7.88 -3.41
CA GLY A 334 19.92 -8.78 -2.72
C GLY A 334 19.93 -8.57 -1.20
N ILE A 335 21.11 -8.49 -0.58
CA ILE A 335 21.24 -8.19 0.87
C ILE A 335 20.65 -6.82 1.20
N LEU A 336 20.94 -5.81 0.36
CA LEU A 336 20.47 -4.44 0.53
C LEU A 336 18.95 -4.30 0.37
N ILE A 337 18.33 -5.04 -0.55
CA ILE A 337 16.86 -5.09 -0.72
C ILE A 337 16.20 -5.76 0.48
N GLN A 338 16.75 -6.87 1.00
CA GLN A 338 16.22 -7.50 2.22
C GLN A 338 16.33 -6.55 3.41
N THR A 339 17.44 -5.82 3.52
CA THR A 339 17.67 -4.82 4.57
C THR A 339 16.66 -3.68 4.48
N THR A 340 16.44 -3.14 3.28
CA THR A 340 15.46 -2.07 3.03
C THR A 340 14.04 -2.56 3.30
N SER A 341 13.70 -3.77 2.88
CA SER A 341 12.38 -4.38 3.13
C SER A 341 12.07 -4.51 4.62
N MET A 342 13.08 -4.86 5.42
CA MET A 342 12.97 -4.88 6.88
C MET A 342 12.72 -3.47 7.44
N MET A 343 13.52 -2.47 7.04
CA MET A 343 13.35 -1.09 7.49
C MET A 343 11.98 -0.51 7.10
N TYR A 344 11.51 -0.83 5.89
CA TYR A 344 10.25 -0.36 5.31
C TYR A 344 8.99 -0.85 6.05
N THR A 345 9.10 -1.87 6.90
CA THR A 345 7.96 -2.38 7.68
C THR A 345 7.33 -1.33 8.60
N VAL A 346 8.14 -0.45 9.20
CA VAL A 346 7.67 0.60 10.13
C VAL A 346 7.05 1.78 9.37
N PRO A 347 7.71 2.35 8.33
CA PRO A 347 7.10 3.39 7.49
C PRO A 347 5.78 2.95 6.85
N MET A 348 5.70 1.72 6.35
CA MET A 348 4.46 1.22 5.74
C MET A 348 3.34 1.08 6.79
N ALA A 349 3.67 0.60 7.99
CA ALA A 349 2.71 0.54 9.10
C ALA A 349 2.20 1.93 9.48
N LEU A 350 3.11 2.90 9.63
CA LEU A 350 2.79 4.28 9.96
C LEU A 350 1.94 4.93 8.87
N ALA A 351 2.29 4.74 7.59
CA ALA A 351 1.54 5.25 6.45
C ALA A 351 0.10 4.73 6.40
N GLY A 352 -0.11 3.43 6.63
CA GLY A 352 -1.45 2.86 6.71
C GLY A 352 -2.26 3.38 7.90
N CYS A 353 -1.62 3.58 9.06
CA CYS A 353 -2.28 4.06 10.28
C CYS A 353 -2.61 5.55 10.21
N VAL A 354 -1.69 6.38 9.70
CA VAL A 354 -1.96 7.82 9.50
C VAL A 354 -3.02 8.04 8.42
N SER A 355 -3.03 7.24 7.36
CA SER A 355 -4.10 7.27 6.34
C SER A 355 -5.47 7.07 6.98
N ALA A 356 -5.60 6.00 7.80
CA ALA A 356 -6.81 5.75 8.57
C ALA A 356 -7.14 6.88 9.54
N ARG A 357 -6.15 7.38 10.29
CA ARG A 357 -6.35 8.43 11.30
C ARG A 357 -6.80 9.75 10.69
N VAL A 358 -6.11 10.22 9.64
CA VAL A 358 -6.44 11.45 8.91
C VAL A 358 -7.81 11.33 8.26
N GLY A 359 -8.09 10.23 7.57
CA GLY A 359 -9.40 10.02 6.95
C GLY A 359 -10.54 9.95 7.98
N ASN A 360 -10.32 9.31 9.13
CA ASN A 360 -11.30 9.27 10.21
C ASN A 360 -11.63 10.67 10.76
N GLU A 361 -10.63 11.52 10.99
CA GLU A 361 -10.85 12.88 11.49
C GLU A 361 -11.48 13.80 10.43
N LEU A 362 -11.10 13.65 9.15
CA LEU A 362 -11.74 14.38 8.05
C LEU A 362 -13.21 13.97 7.85
N GLY A 363 -13.49 12.67 7.86
CA GLY A 363 -14.87 12.14 7.79
C GLY A 363 -15.73 12.57 8.98
N ALA A 364 -15.11 12.79 10.15
CA ALA A 364 -15.78 13.32 11.33
C ALA A 364 -15.94 14.86 11.32
N GLY A 365 -15.47 15.56 10.28
CA GLY A 365 -15.54 17.02 10.18
C GLY A 365 -14.56 17.76 11.10
N LYS A 366 -13.43 17.13 11.45
CA LYS A 366 -12.42 17.66 12.40
C LYS A 366 -11.09 17.98 11.70
N PRO A 367 -11.02 19.05 10.89
CA PRO A 367 -9.84 19.36 10.09
C PRO A 367 -8.57 19.63 10.91
N TYR A 368 -8.69 20.27 12.08
CA TYR A 368 -7.54 20.50 12.97
C TYR A 368 -6.94 19.19 13.49
N LYS A 369 -7.77 18.23 13.92
CA LYS A 369 -7.27 16.93 14.40
C LYS A 369 -6.64 16.12 13.27
N ALA A 370 -7.19 16.20 12.06
CA ALA A 370 -6.57 15.59 10.88
C ALA A 370 -5.17 16.19 10.59
N LYS A 371 -5.03 17.51 10.64
CA LYS A 371 -3.74 18.20 10.51
C LYS A 371 -2.75 17.78 11.60
N LEU A 372 -3.20 17.72 12.86
CA LEU A 372 -2.38 17.31 13.99
C LEU A 372 -1.85 15.88 13.78
N ALA A 373 -2.73 14.93 13.42
CA ALA A 373 -2.35 13.55 13.14
C ALA A 373 -1.29 13.45 12.03
N ALA A 374 -1.45 14.21 10.96
CA ALA A 374 -0.50 14.27 9.86
C ALA A 374 0.87 14.80 10.29
N VAL A 375 0.92 15.93 11.01
CA VAL A 375 2.18 16.54 11.47
C VAL A 375 2.90 15.64 12.48
N VAL A 376 2.17 15.06 13.44
CA VAL A 376 2.75 14.14 14.43
C VAL A 376 3.31 12.89 13.75
N ALA A 377 2.56 12.30 12.80
CA ALA A 377 3.05 11.14 12.04
C ALA A 377 4.31 11.46 11.23
N LEU A 378 4.38 12.62 10.57
CA LEU A 378 5.60 13.05 9.85
C LEU A 378 6.78 13.25 10.80
N GLY A 379 6.55 13.79 12.01
CA GLY A 379 7.56 13.89 13.05
C GLY A 379 8.07 12.50 13.48
N CYS A 380 7.17 11.55 13.75
CA CYS A 380 7.54 10.16 14.04
C CYS A 380 8.34 9.52 12.90
N ALA A 381 7.93 9.76 11.65
CA ALA A 381 8.61 9.24 10.47
C ALA A 381 10.05 9.76 10.35
N PHE A 382 10.27 11.05 10.65
CA PHE A 382 11.62 11.63 10.66
C PHE A 382 12.51 11.03 11.75
N VAL A 383 11.97 10.79 12.95
CA VAL A 383 12.69 10.10 14.03
C VAL A 383 13.06 8.68 13.64
N ILE A 384 12.14 7.92 13.03
CA ILE A 384 12.40 6.56 12.53
C ILE A 384 13.50 6.60 11.45
N GLY A 385 13.43 7.56 10.53
CA GLY A 385 14.47 7.77 9.52
C GLY A 385 15.85 8.03 10.15
N PHE A 386 15.92 8.85 11.19
CA PHE A 386 17.17 9.10 11.92
C PHE A 386 17.71 7.84 12.63
N ILE A 387 16.83 7.03 13.22
CA ILE A 387 17.21 5.73 13.78
C ILE A 387 17.80 4.84 12.67
N ASN A 388 17.17 4.79 11.50
CA ASN A 388 17.65 4.03 10.33
C ASN A 388 19.03 4.49 9.85
N VAL A 389 19.27 5.80 9.74
CA VAL A 389 20.60 6.35 9.45
C VAL A 389 21.63 5.90 10.50
N THR A 390 21.28 6.05 11.78
CA THR A 390 22.21 5.78 12.89
C THR A 390 22.66 4.33 12.91
N TRP A 391 21.73 3.37 12.83
CA TRP A 391 22.11 1.96 12.92
C TRP A 391 22.82 1.47 11.66
N THR A 392 22.41 1.93 10.46
CA THR A 392 23.06 1.52 9.21
C THR A 392 24.51 2.00 9.12
N VAL A 393 24.81 3.18 9.65
CA VAL A 393 26.18 3.70 9.77
C VAL A 393 27.00 2.90 10.79
N ILE A 394 26.45 2.65 11.98
CA ILE A 394 27.20 2.00 13.08
C ILE A 394 27.40 0.49 12.84
N LEU A 395 26.36 -0.18 12.34
CA LEU A 395 26.31 -1.65 12.26
C LEU A 395 26.51 -2.20 10.85
N GLY A 396 26.72 -1.36 9.83
CA GLY A 396 26.75 -1.78 8.42
C GLY A 396 27.68 -2.97 8.13
N GLN A 397 28.89 -2.98 8.68
CA GLN A 397 29.85 -4.09 8.52
C GLN A 397 29.37 -5.38 9.20
N ARG A 398 28.92 -5.28 10.46
CA ARG A 398 28.43 -6.44 11.23
C ARG A 398 27.17 -7.03 10.61
N TRP A 399 26.28 -6.16 10.13
CA TRP A 399 25.05 -6.53 9.45
C TRP A 399 25.32 -7.33 8.19
N ALA A 400 26.24 -6.87 7.32
CA ALA A 400 26.61 -7.60 6.11
C ALA A 400 27.15 -9.02 6.41
N GLY A 401 27.92 -9.16 7.50
CA GLY A 401 28.42 -10.45 7.98
C GLY A 401 27.36 -11.45 8.43
N LEU A 402 26.11 -11.02 8.68
CA LEU A 402 25.00 -11.93 9.01
C LEU A 402 24.47 -12.68 7.78
N PHE A 403 24.65 -12.12 6.57
CA PHE A 403 24.08 -12.67 5.34
C PHE A 403 25.07 -13.52 4.54
N THR A 404 26.36 -13.23 4.62
CA THR A 404 27.37 -13.91 3.81
C THR A 404 28.73 -13.91 4.48
N ASN A 405 29.54 -14.93 4.17
CA ASN A 405 30.94 -15.01 4.55
C ASN A 405 31.90 -14.47 3.48
N ASP A 406 31.39 -14.12 2.29
CA ASP A 406 32.17 -13.57 1.18
C ASP A 406 32.61 -12.12 1.48
N GLU A 407 33.91 -11.93 1.73
CA GLU A 407 34.51 -10.63 2.08
C GLU A 407 34.26 -9.52 1.03
N PRO A 408 34.48 -9.76 -0.28
CA PRO A 408 34.06 -8.82 -1.32
C PRO A 408 32.61 -8.35 -1.20
N VAL A 409 31.66 -9.26 -0.95
CA VAL A 409 30.23 -8.89 -0.81
C VAL A 409 30.01 -8.08 0.45
N LYS A 410 30.60 -8.49 1.59
CA LYS A 410 30.51 -7.73 2.85
C LYS A 410 31.00 -6.30 2.71
N ALA A 411 32.19 -6.13 2.12
CA ALA A 411 32.79 -4.82 1.92
C ALA A 411 31.92 -3.92 1.02
N LEU A 412 31.34 -4.50 -0.05
CA LEU A 412 30.48 -3.75 -0.96
C LEU A 412 29.17 -3.32 -0.29
N VAL A 413 28.49 -4.22 0.41
CA VAL A 413 27.27 -3.90 1.17
C VAL A 413 27.56 -2.80 2.20
N ALA A 414 28.60 -2.99 3.01
CA ALA A 414 28.92 -2.05 4.08
C ALA A 414 29.34 -0.67 3.57
N SER A 415 29.92 -0.57 2.37
CA SER A 415 30.24 0.73 1.75
C SER A 415 28.99 1.55 1.39
N VAL A 416 27.85 0.89 1.18
CA VAL A 416 26.59 1.52 0.77
C VAL A 416 25.60 1.67 1.92
N MET A 417 25.73 0.89 2.99
CA MET A 417 24.85 0.97 4.17
C MET A 417 24.61 2.41 4.67
N PRO A 418 25.62 3.31 4.78
CA PRO A 418 25.39 4.71 5.13
C PRO A 418 24.48 5.47 4.14
N ILE A 419 24.66 5.25 2.84
CA ILE A 419 23.84 5.86 1.77
C ILE A 419 22.40 5.37 1.90
N MET A 420 22.22 4.07 2.15
CA MET A 420 20.90 3.48 2.38
C MET A 420 20.20 4.06 3.62
N GLY A 421 20.94 4.26 4.71
CA GLY A 421 20.43 4.97 5.88
C GLY A 421 19.89 6.35 5.53
N LEU A 422 20.65 7.11 4.73
CA LEU A 422 20.20 8.42 4.23
C LEU A 422 18.99 8.32 3.32
N CYS A 423 18.87 7.28 2.49
CA CYS A 423 17.67 7.02 1.70
C CYS A 423 16.44 6.86 2.61
N GLU A 424 16.59 6.14 3.72
CA GLU A 424 15.50 5.93 4.68
C GLU A 424 15.06 7.20 5.41
N LEU A 425 15.97 8.16 5.59
CA LEU A 425 15.62 9.48 6.13
C LEU A 425 14.61 10.23 5.24
N GLY A 426 14.70 10.05 3.92
CA GLY A 426 13.71 10.56 2.95
C GLY A 426 12.51 9.63 2.81
N ASN A 427 12.74 8.33 2.77
CA ASN A 427 11.72 7.29 2.57
C ASN A 427 10.65 7.33 3.66
N CYS A 428 11.06 7.41 4.95
CA CYS A 428 10.10 7.35 6.05
C CYS A 428 9.06 8.50 5.99
N PRO A 429 9.44 9.78 5.88
CA PRO A 429 8.50 10.89 5.67
C PRO A 429 7.72 10.78 4.34
N GLN A 430 8.37 10.36 3.25
CA GLN A 430 7.74 10.17 1.95
C GLN A 430 6.58 9.17 2.05
N THR A 431 6.85 7.97 2.55
CA THR A 431 5.87 6.88 2.66
C THR A 431 4.72 7.27 3.58
N THR A 432 5.04 7.92 4.71
CA THR A 432 4.05 8.45 5.65
C THR A 432 3.17 9.50 5.00
N GLY A 433 3.75 10.42 4.23
CA GLY A 433 3.01 11.45 3.51
C GLY A 433 2.17 10.90 2.35
N CYS A 434 2.61 9.85 1.65
CA CYS A 434 1.75 9.08 0.75
C CYS A 434 0.51 8.51 1.47
N GLY A 435 0.69 8.02 2.70
CA GLY A 435 -0.41 7.62 3.58
C GLY A 435 -1.38 8.77 3.88
N ILE A 436 -0.85 9.95 4.22
CA ILE A 436 -1.67 11.15 4.46
C ILE A 436 -2.47 11.53 3.20
N LEU A 437 -1.83 11.54 2.01
CA LEU A 437 -2.50 11.82 0.73
C LEU A 437 -3.61 10.80 0.42
N ARG A 438 -3.43 9.51 0.74
CA ARG A 438 -4.49 8.51 0.63
C ARG A 438 -5.65 8.79 1.58
N GLY A 439 -5.38 9.11 2.86
CA GLY A 439 -6.41 9.47 3.84
C GLY A 439 -7.23 10.71 3.45
N MET A 440 -6.61 11.66 2.73
CA MET A 440 -7.28 12.85 2.17
C MET A 440 -8.01 12.60 0.84
N ALA A 441 -8.07 11.35 0.35
CA ALA A 441 -8.63 11.02 -0.96
C ALA A 441 -7.94 11.76 -2.14
N ARG A 442 -6.61 11.94 -2.04
CA ARG A 442 -5.74 12.54 -3.08
C ARG A 442 -4.56 11.62 -3.49
N PRO A 443 -4.76 10.30 -3.69
CA PRO A 443 -3.66 9.39 -4.07
C PRO A 443 -3.00 9.76 -5.41
N GLY A 444 -3.74 10.44 -6.31
CA GLY A 444 -3.20 10.93 -7.58
C GLY A 444 -1.96 11.79 -7.41
N ILE A 445 -1.94 12.70 -6.43
CA ILE A 445 -0.79 13.59 -6.26
C ILE A 445 0.47 12.81 -5.86
N GLY A 446 0.32 11.82 -4.97
CA GLY A 446 1.44 10.97 -4.58
C GLY A 446 1.94 10.11 -5.75
N ALA A 447 1.06 9.58 -6.60
CA ALA A 447 1.46 8.84 -7.79
C ALA A 447 2.31 9.69 -8.75
N HIS A 448 1.88 10.93 -8.99
CA HIS A 448 2.58 11.88 -9.83
C HIS A 448 3.96 12.27 -9.25
N ILE A 449 4.04 12.51 -7.93
CA ILE A 449 5.30 12.80 -7.25
C ILE A 449 6.24 11.59 -7.30
N ASN A 450 5.75 10.37 -7.04
CA ASN A 450 6.55 9.15 -7.11
C ASN A 450 7.09 8.92 -8.52
N LEU A 451 6.25 9.08 -9.56
CA LEU A 451 6.69 8.99 -10.95
C LEU A 451 7.81 9.98 -11.25
N GLY A 452 7.61 11.26 -10.91
CA GLY A 452 8.60 12.31 -11.15
C GLY A 452 9.92 12.05 -10.42
N SER A 453 9.84 11.66 -9.16
CA SER A 453 11.01 11.53 -8.29
C SER A 453 11.82 10.26 -8.62
N PHE A 454 11.18 9.10 -8.75
CA PHE A 454 11.89 7.85 -9.00
C PHE A 454 12.37 7.75 -10.45
N TYR A 455 11.55 8.16 -11.44
CA TYR A 455 11.83 7.87 -12.85
C TYR A 455 12.47 9.05 -13.59
N PHE A 456 12.15 10.31 -13.24
CA PHE A 456 12.74 11.49 -13.90
C PHE A 456 13.89 12.12 -13.12
N VAL A 457 14.10 11.76 -11.86
CA VAL A 457 15.27 12.20 -11.06
C VAL A 457 16.14 11.01 -10.70
N GLY A 458 15.60 10.03 -9.98
CA GLY A 458 16.32 8.89 -9.45
C GLY A 458 17.03 8.04 -10.51
N THR A 459 16.29 7.54 -11.49
CA THR A 459 16.83 6.67 -12.54
C THR A 459 17.92 7.37 -13.37
N PRO A 460 17.75 8.61 -13.87
CA PRO A 460 18.83 9.32 -14.56
C PRO A 460 20.08 9.51 -13.71
N VAL A 461 19.93 9.86 -12.42
CA VAL A 461 21.07 9.99 -11.50
C VAL A 461 21.75 8.65 -11.26
N ALA A 462 20.98 7.57 -11.04
CA ALA A 462 21.50 6.22 -10.87
C ALA A 462 22.35 5.79 -12.06
N VAL A 463 21.79 5.90 -13.27
CA VAL A 463 22.44 5.48 -14.52
C VAL A 463 23.64 6.37 -14.84
N GLY A 464 23.50 7.69 -14.70
CA GLY A 464 24.56 8.65 -14.94
C GLY A 464 25.76 8.42 -14.03
N LEU A 465 25.53 8.30 -12.72
CA LEU A 465 26.61 8.06 -11.75
C LEU A 465 27.23 6.68 -11.91
N ALA A 466 26.41 5.63 -12.02
CA ALA A 466 26.92 4.26 -12.08
C ALA A 466 27.74 3.98 -13.33
N PHE A 467 27.25 4.40 -14.51
CA PHE A 467 27.82 4.00 -15.80
C PHE A 467 28.62 5.12 -16.50
N TRP A 468 28.10 6.35 -16.54
CA TRP A 468 28.77 7.44 -17.26
C TRP A 468 29.96 7.99 -16.45
N PHE A 469 29.71 8.39 -15.21
CA PHE A 469 30.75 8.89 -14.30
C PHE A 469 31.55 7.78 -13.63
N LYS A 470 31.22 6.51 -13.91
CA LYS A 470 31.94 5.31 -13.42
C LYS A 470 32.09 5.25 -11.90
N VAL A 471 31.14 5.82 -11.15
CA VAL A 471 31.05 5.67 -9.68
C VAL A 471 30.69 4.21 -9.32
N GLY A 472 30.12 3.46 -10.27
CA GLY A 472 29.82 2.04 -10.12
C GLY A 472 28.65 1.79 -9.17
N PHE A 473 28.79 0.80 -8.29
CA PHE A 473 27.70 0.32 -7.43
C PHE A 473 27.06 1.40 -6.57
N SER A 474 27.87 2.23 -5.89
CA SER A 474 27.37 3.33 -5.07
C SER A 474 26.58 4.37 -5.87
N GLY A 475 26.88 4.52 -7.17
CA GLY A 475 26.13 5.40 -8.07
C GLY A 475 24.65 5.05 -8.17
N LEU A 476 24.31 3.75 -8.17
CA LEU A 476 22.91 3.29 -8.18
C LEU A 476 22.14 3.75 -6.92
N TRP A 477 22.80 3.67 -5.77
CA TRP A 477 22.21 4.04 -4.47
C TRP A 477 22.16 5.55 -4.25
N PHE A 478 23.08 6.32 -4.82
CA PHE A 478 22.94 7.77 -4.90
C PHE A 478 21.75 8.18 -5.79
N GLY A 479 21.45 7.40 -6.83
CA GLY A 479 20.21 7.52 -7.57
C GLY A 479 18.97 7.34 -6.69
N LEU A 480 18.95 6.29 -5.84
CA LEU A 480 17.86 6.09 -4.87
C LEU A 480 17.75 7.28 -3.91
N LEU A 481 18.88 7.74 -3.37
CA LEU A 481 18.92 8.87 -2.45
C LEU A 481 18.33 10.12 -3.09
N SER A 482 18.70 10.41 -4.35
CA SER A 482 18.16 11.57 -5.08
C SER A 482 16.65 11.48 -5.30
N ALA A 483 16.13 10.29 -5.61
CA ALA A 483 14.69 10.05 -5.72
C ALA A 483 13.99 10.30 -4.38
N GLN A 484 14.52 9.76 -3.30
CA GLN A 484 13.92 9.87 -1.96
C GLN A 484 13.92 11.31 -1.46
N VAL A 485 15.00 12.06 -1.69
CA VAL A 485 15.07 13.49 -1.35
C VAL A 485 14.04 14.28 -2.16
N ALA A 486 13.98 14.10 -3.48
CA ALA A 486 13.03 14.80 -4.34
C ALA A 486 11.57 14.49 -3.94
N CYS A 487 11.29 13.22 -3.63
CA CYS A 487 9.97 12.76 -3.25
C CYS A 487 9.56 13.30 -1.88
N ALA A 488 10.42 13.17 -0.86
CA ALA A 488 10.17 13.67 0.49
C ALA A 488 9.91 15.18 0.50
N VAL A 489 10.75 15.97 -0.19
CA VAL A 489 10.57 17.42 -0.28
C VAL A 489 9.22 17.78 -0.93
N SER A 490 8.88 17.12 -2.04
CA SER A 490 7.64 17.36 -2.77
C SER A 490 6.40 17.00 -1.93
N ILE A 491 6.42 15.85 -1.27
CA ILE A 491 5.32 15.39 -0.39
C ILE A 491 5.16 16.31 0.82
N LEU A 492 6.27 16.66 1.50
CA LEU A 492 6.23 17.56 2.65
C LEU A 492 5.70 18.95 2.25
N TYR A 493 6.10 19.46 1.08
CA TYR A 493 5.57 20.72 0.56
C TYR A 493 4.06 20.64 0.32
N VAL A 494 3.57 19.58 -0.31
CA VAL A 494 2.13 19.40 -0.53
C VAL A 494 1.38 19.34 0.79
N VAL A 495 1.80 18.45 1.70
CA VAL A 495 1.07 18.17 2.95
C VAL A 495 1.11 19.35 3.93
N LEU A 496 2.27 19.99 4.10
CA LEU A 496 2.45 21.04 5.12
C LEU A 496 2.07 22.43 4.62
N VAL A 497 2.24 22.72 3.33
CA VAL A 497 2.08 24.07 2.77
C VAL A 497 0.84 24.20 1.89
N ARG A 498 0.54 23.21 1.03
CA ARG A 498 -0.52 23.33 0.01
C ARG A 498 -1.88 22.81 0.46
N THR A 499 -1.94 21.98 1.50
CA THR A 499 -3.20 21.41 1.99
C THR A 499 -4.03 22.42 2.78
N ASP A 500 -5.20 22.78 2.24
CA ASP A 500 -6.28 23.43 3.00
C ASP A 500 -7.13 22.36 3.70
N TRP A 501 -6.83 22.13 4.98
CA TRP A 501 -7.49 21.10 5.79
C TRP A 501 -8.99 21.32 5.94
N GLU A 502 -9.48 22.57 5.90
CA GLU A 502 -10.92 22.85 5.96
C GLU A 502 -11.61 22.42 4.66
N ALA A 503 -11.00 22.73 3.52
CA ALA A 503 -11.51 22.31 2.22
C ALA A 503 -11.53 20.78 2.09
N GLU A 504 -10.53 20.08 2.60
CA GLU A 504 -10.50 18.61 2.60
C GLU A 504 -11.59 18.00 3.49
N ALA A 505 -11.91 18.60 4.64
CA ALA A 505 -13.01 18.13 5.48
C ALA A 505 -14.38 18.28 4.78
N LEU A 506 -14.60 19.39 4.08
CA LEU A 506 -15.80 19.60 3.27
C LEU A 506 -15.90 18.60 2.11
N LYS A 507 -14.77 18.29 1.47
CA LYS A 507 -14.70 17.30 0.39
C LYS A 507 -15.01 15.89 0.91
N ALA A 508 -14.52 15.52 2.10
CA ALA A 508 -14.83 14.25 2.75
C ALA A 508 -16.34 14.10 3.07
N GLU A 509 -16.97 15.16 3.55
CA GLU A 509 -18.42 15.18 3.79
C GLU A 509 -19.22 15.02 2.47
N LYS A 510 -18.79 15.68 1.40
CA LYS A 510 -19.43 15.56 0.08
C LYS A 510 -19.28 14.14 -0.50
N LEU A 511 -18.09 13.54 -0.35
CA LEU A 511 -17.80 12.18 -0.82
C LEU A 511 -18.77 11.17 -0.19
N THR A 512 -18.87 11.19 1.14
CA THR A 512 -19.71 10.25 1.89
C THR A 512 -21.20 10.43 1.63
N ARG A 513 -21.68 11.67 1.41
CA ARG A 513 -23.09 11.97 1.11
C ARG A 513 -23.52 11.56 -0.30
N ILE A 514 -22.73 11.86 -1.32
CA ILE A 514 -23.07 11.56 -2.72
C ILE A 514 -23.18 10.04 -2.93
N GLU A 515 -22.24 9.29 -2.36
CA GLU A 515 -22.24 7.82 -2.49
C GLU A 515 -23.49 7.21 -1.86
N MET A 516 -23.94 7.70 -0.71
CA MET A 516 -25.19 7.23 -0.09
C MET A 516 -26.44 7.67 -0.83
N GLY A 517 -26.49 8.90 -1.37
CA GLY A 517 -27.62 9.36 -2.17
C GLY A 517 -27.85 8.48 -3.40
N SER A 518 -26.77 8.13 -4.10
CA SER A 518 -26.81 7.21 -5.24
C SER A 518 -27.24 5.80 -4.83
N CYS A 519 -26.67 5.26 -3.74
CA CYS A 519 -27.02 3.93 -3.25
C CYS A 519 -28.48 3.82 -2.80
N ASN A 520 -28.99 4.82 -2.07
CA ASN A 520 -30.38 4.84 -1.60
C ASN A 520 -31.35 4.96 -2.77
N GLY A 521 -31.04 5.78 -3.78
CA GLY A 521 -31.86 5.89 -4.98
C GLY A 521 -31.96 4.57 -5.77
N LEU A 522 -30.85 3.82 -5.87
CA LEU A 522 -30.85 2.51 -6.52
C LEU A 522 -31.55 1.44 -5.70
N ARG A 523 -31.37 1.44 -4.37
CA ARG A 523 -32.04 0.50 -3.46
C ARG A 523 -33.55 0.68 -3.50
N ASN A 524 -34.03 1.92 -3.57
CA ASN A 524 -35.46 2.21 -3.73
C ASN A 524 -35.99 1.66 -5.08
N LYS A 525 -35.26 1.85 -6.18
CA LYS A 525 -35.63 1.29 -7.50
C LYS A 525 -35.56 -0.24 -7.58
N GLU A 526 -34.66 -0.88 -6.83
CA GLU A 526 -34.65 -2.34 -6.70
C GLU A 526 -35.86 -2.83 -5.90
N ASN A 527 -36.17 -2.19 -4.77
CA ASN A 527 -37.35 -2.51 -3.97
C ASN A 527 -38.67 -2.33 -4.75
N GLU A 528 -38.83 -1.23 -5.50
CA GLU A 528 -40.00 -0.96 -6.35
C GLU A 528 -40.19 -2.07 -7.39
N ARG A 529 -39.11 -2.50 -8.05
CA ARG A 529 -39.16 -3.60 -9.04
C ARG A 529 -39.47 -4.95 -8.40
N ASP A 530 -38.96 -5.21 -7.20
CA ASP A 530 -39.26 -6.43 -6.46
C ASP A 530 -40.72 -6.47 -5.98
N GLU A 531 -41.29 -5.32 -5.60
CA GLU A 531 -42.71 -5.19 -5.28
C GLU A 531 -43.60 -5.35 -6.52
N GLU A 532 -43.28 -4.73 -7.65
CA GLU A 532 -43.99 -4.94 -8.92
C GLU A 532 -43.96 -6.41 -9.34
N ARG A 533 -42.80 -7.08 -9.20
CA ARG A 533 -42.64 -8.50 -9.54
C ARG A 533 -43.47 -9.40 -8.62
N LYS A 534 -43.56 -9.07 -7.33
CA LYS A 534 -44.44 -9.77 -6.37
C LYS A 534 -45.91 -9.51 -6.67
N GLY A 535 -46.30 -8.28 -7.02
CA GLY A 535 -47.67 -7.94 -7.41
C GLY A 535 -48.13 -8.66 -8.69
N LEU A 536 -47.24 -8.79 -9.69
CA LEU A 536 -47.50 -9.57 -10.90
C LEU A 536 -47.66 -11.08 -10.63
N LEU A 537 -46.90 -11.64 -9.68
CA LEU A 537 -47.04 -13.05 -9.28
C LEU A 537 -48.31 -13.32 -8.47
N VAL A 538 -48.77 -12.34 -7.67
CA VAL A 538 -50.06 -12.43 -6.94
C VAL A 538 -51.24 -12.35 -7.90
N ASN A 539 -51.20 -11.48 -8.92
CA ASN A 539 -52.24 -11.40 -9.94
C ASN A 539 -52.21 -12.56 -10.95
N GLY A 540 -51.05 -13.19 -11.18
CA GLY A 540 -50.92 -14.36 -12.05
C GLY A 540 -51.52 -15.66 -11.48
N ASN A 541 -51.68 -15.75 -10.16
CA ASN A 541 -52.31 -16.91 -9.49
C ASN A 541 -53.81 -16.74 -9.24
N GLY A 542 -54.40 -15.58 -9.58
CA GLY A 542 -55.81 -15.26 -9.32
C GLY A 542 -56.80 -15.59 -10.44
N ASN A 543 -56.34 -15.97 -11.64
CA ASN A 543 -57.19 -16.05 -12.84
C ASN A 543 -57.30 -17.46 -13.47
N ASN A 544 -57.19 -18.54 -12.68
CA ASN A 544 -57.34 -19.90 -13.22
C ASN A 544 -58.21 -20.83 -12.37
N LYS A 545 -59.32 -20.29 -11.88
CA LYS A 545 -60.50 -21.08 -11.51
C LYS A 545 -61.71 -20.33 -12.03
N ASP A 546 -62.18 -20.74 -13.19
CA ASP A 546 -63.58 -20.85 -13.60
C ASP A 546 -63.59 -20.92 -15.11
N ASP A 547 -63.66 -22.17 -15.62
CA ASP A 547 -64.31 -22.61 -16.85
C ASP A 547 -63.57 -23.83 -17.42
N ILE A 548 -64.11 -25.02 -17.14
CA ILE A 548 -64.38 -26.12 -18.10
C ILE A 548 -65.21 -27.18 -17.36
N CYS A 549 -66.26 -27.61 -18.07
CA CYS A 549 -67.39 -28.46 -17.68
C CYS A 549 -67.04 -29.88 -17.23
#